data_AF-A0A954MMA4-F1
#
_entry.id   AF-A0A954MMA4-F1
#
_cell.length_a   1.000
_cell.length_b   1.000
_cell.length_c   1.000
_cell.angle_alpha   90.00
_cell.angle_beta   90.00
_cell.angle_gamma   90.00
#
_symmetry.space_group_name_H-M   'P 1'
#
loop_
_entity.id
_entity.type
_entity.pdbx_description
1 polymer ?
#
loop_
_entity_poly.entity_id
_entity_poly.type
_entity_poly.pdbx_seq_one_letter_code
_entity_poly.pdbx_strand_id
1 'polypeptide(L)'
;MISRYHHPALRQLTEQLRYSPIDRRMEQVDRAEQLLYAVQEGRAYPYQELCERITGYRPEKYPDLRIDGDVLRHDLRLFVEDLSASANIPVEAAAEPVFTVEELSREYNVSTKTVDRWRKRGLVSRRFKFGNRSRVGFLRSSVHRFVEEHMDEIGRGSSFSQLSETERTMMIGRARELARQGFRPSEAAQRISEEFKRAAETVRYTLKKYDGDHPENAVFPDAKEQFTDEVRMEIYEQFRQGVAVADLAEKFGRTRTSIYRIVTEARAELLAGQPIDFMDSEEFHQPKADSLILGPPPTVEKKASKTKAPPGLPTYLASLYTVALLTREEEQYYFRKMNYLKFKAVQLQQQIDLRKPRTKDLDQLESLIEQAVEVKNFLIRSNLRLVVSIAKRHMTPTSNFFEMVSDGNMSLFRAIEKFDYTKGNKFSTYATWAIMKNYARSIPTELTRRDRFRTGSDEVLMFSTEERGSQYEDESNNAQQHQMIMSILDQLDERERNIIMHRYGLERGTEPETLEQVGTRMGVTKERIRQIETRAMQKIRRIAVDDNLDIPGLE
;
A
#
# COMPACT_ATOMS: atom_id res chain seq x y z
N MET A 1 29.95 -26.01 -24.19
CA MET A 1 29.92 -25.05 -25.33
C MET A 1 28.58 -25.21 -26.02
N ILE A 2 27.69 -24.24 -25.82
CA ILE A 2 26.33 -24.24 -26.37
C ILE A 2 26.45 -24.25 -27.90
N SER A 3 25.84 -25.25 -28.54
CA SER A 3 25.78 -25.39 -30.01
C SER A 3 25.30 -24.07 -30.61
N ARG A 4 26.11 -23.42 -31.45
CA ARG A 4 25.70 -22.18 -32.15
C ARG A 4 24.55 -22.41 -33.14
N TYR A 5 24.40 -23.66 -33.60
CA TYR A 5 23.29 -24.11 -34.45
C TYR A 5 22.07 -24.40 -33.58
N HIS A 6 20.91 -23.93 -34.05
CA HIS A 6 19.61 -24.22 -33.44
C HIS A 6 19.14 -25.63 -33.80
N HIS A 7 19.44 -26.12 -35.00
CA HIS A 7 19.08 -27.46 -35.44
C HIS A 7 20.29 -28.40 -35.55
N PRO A 8 20.29 -29.56 -34.86
CA PRO A 8 21.44 -30.47 -34.82
C PRO A 8 21.76 -31.13 -36.17
N ALA A 9 20.79 -31.29 -37.05
CA ALA A 9 20.99 -31.95 -38.36
C ALA A 9 21.92 -31.15 -39.31
N LEU A 10 21.77 -29.81 -39.37
CA LEU A 10 22.65 -28.96 -40.19
C LEU A 10 24.08 -28.92 -39.65
N ARG A 11 24.24 -29.00 -38.33
CA ARG A 11 25.55 -29.14 -37.70
C ARG A 11 26.23 -30.45 -38.12
N GLN A 12 25.53 -31.58 -38.05
CA GLN A 12 26.06 -32.87 -38.48
C GLN A 12 26.46 -32.87 -39.95
N LEU A 13 25.64 -32.24 -40.81
CA LEU A 13 25.98 -32.04 -42.22
C LEU A 13 27.27 -31.22 -42.39
N THR A 14 27.41 -30.12 -41.64
CA THR A 14 28.63 -29.30 -41.65
C THR A 14 29.86 -30.11 -41.24
N GLU A 15 29.76 -30.90 -40.17
CA GLU A 15 30.86 -31.74 -39.67
C GLU A 15 31.28 -32.81 -40.70
N GLN A 16 30.34 -33.42 -41.42
CA GLN A 16 30.63 -34.38 -42.49
C GLN A 16 31.34 -33.72 -43.68
N LEU A 17 30.87 -32.54 -44.10
CA LEU A 17 31.38 -31.87 -45.29
C LEU A 17 32.77 -31.24 -45.10
N ARG A 18 33.22 -31.00 -43.86
CA ARG A 18 34.57 -30.50 -43.56
C ARG A 18 35.70 -31.37 -44.11
N TYR A 19 35.46 -32.67 -44.31
CA TYR A 19 36.44 -33.61 -44.85
C TYR A 19 36.43 -33.71 -46.38
N SER A 20 35.55 -32.98 -47.05
CA SER A 20 35.50 -32.96 -48.53
C SER A 20 36.66 -32.14 -49.13
N PRO A 21 37.07 -32.41 -50.38
CA PRO A 21 38.05 -31.59 -51.10
C PRO A 21 37.69 -30.09 -51.08
N ILE A 22 38.70 -29.21 -51.10
CA ILE A 22 38.52 -27.75 -50.98
C ILE A 22 37.54 -27.22 -52.04
N ASP A 23 37.69 -27.63 -53.30
CA ASP A 23 36.85 -27.15 -54.41
C ASP A 23 35.37 -27.52 -54.21
N ARG A 24 35.10 -28.76 -53.77
CA ARG A 24 33.74 -29.21 -53.44
C ARG A 24 33.14 -28.47 -52.24
N ARG A 25 33.95 -28.16 -51.23
CA ARG A 25 33.49 -27.36 -50.09
C ARG A 25 33.12 -25.95 -50.51
N MET A 26 33.87 -25.35 -51.42
CA MET A 26 33.56 -24.01 -51.92
C MET A 26 32.31 -23.98 -52.79
N GLU A 27 32.12 -24.98 -53.64
CA GLU A 27 30.88 -25.14 -54.39
C GLU A 27 29.66 -25.29 -53.44
N GLN A 28 29.80 -26.06 -52.36
CA GLN A 28 28.76 -26.21 -51.33
C GLN A 28 28.52 -24.92 -50.53
N VAL A 29 29.56 -24.13 -50.26
CA VAL A 29 29.43 -22.81 -49.65
C VAL A 29 28.65 -21.87 -50.57
N ASP A 30 28.95 -21.86 -51.86
CA ASP A 30 28.25 -21.01 -52.84
C ASP A 30 26.77 -21.41 -52.97
N ARG A 31 26.48 -22.72 -53.03
CA ARG A 31 25.10 -23.23 -53.06
C ARG A 31 24.34 -22.94 -51.76
N ALA A 32 24.98 -23.05 -50.61
CA ALA A 32 24.36 -22.73 -49.32
C ALA A 32 24.08 -21.23 -49.18
N GLU A 33 24.96 -20.36 -49.70
CA GLU A 33 24.73 -18.92 -49.76
C GLU A 33 23.56 -18.58 -50.70
N GLN A 34 23.47 -19.17 -51.89
CA GLN A 34 22.32 -19.00 -52.79
C GLN A 34 21.01 -19.47 -52.14
N LEU A 35 21.04 -20.61 -51.44
CA LEU A 35 19.90 -21.13 -50.72
C LEU A 35 19.43 -20.18 -49.62
N LEU A 36 20.36 -19.57 -48.88
CA LEU A 36 20.04 -18.60 -47.83
C LEU A 36 19.20 -17.43 -48.37
N TYR A 37 19.54 -16.90 -49.56
CA TYR A 37 18.77 -15.83 -50.19
C TYR A 37 17.37 -16.28 -50.66
N ALA A 38 17.19 -17.56 -50.98
CA ALA A 38 15.91 -18.13 -51.43
C ALA A 38 14.96 -18.55 -50.28
N VAL A 39 15.44 -18.61 -49.04
CA VAL A 39 14.63 -19.01 -47.87
C VAL A 39 13.74 -17.86 -47.41
N GLN A 40 12.44 -18.15 -47.27
CA GLN A 40 11.41 -17.23 -46.78
C GLN A 40 11.10 -17.50 -45.30
N GLU A 41 10.90 -16.42 -44.54
CA GLU A 41 10.50 -16.45 -43.13
C GLU A 41 9.08 -17.03 -42.99
N GLY A 42 8.84 -17.84 -41.94
CA GLY A 42 7.54 -18.51 -41.69
C GLY A 42 7.20 -19.69 -42.60
N ARG A 43 8.10 -20.12 -43.50
CA ARG A 43 7.94 -21.33 -44.32
C ARG A 43 8.84 -22.46 -43.82
N ALA A 44 8.28 -23.67 -43.66
CA ALA A 44 9.04 -24.85 -43.26
C ALA A 44 9.57 -25.65 -44.47
N TYR A 45 10.87 -25.92 -44.49
CA TYR A 45 11.57 -26.59 -45.60
C TYR A 45 11.98 -28.03 -45.21
N PRO A 46 11.73 -29.05 -46.07
CA PRO A 46 12.17 -30.42 -45.81
C PRO A 46 13.69 -30.56 -45.79
N TYR A 47 14.25 -31.25 -44.79
CA TYR A 47 15.69 -31.42 -44.63
C TYR A 47 16.36 -32.11 -45.82
N GLN A 48 15.70 -33.09 -46.43
CA GLN A 48 16.21 -33.80 -47.60
C GLN A 48 16.43 -32.88 -48.81
N GLU A 49 15.49 -31.97 -49.06
CA GLU A 49 15.56 -31.00 -50.15
C GLU A 49 16.67 -29.98 -49.91
N LEU A 50 16.87 -29.57 -48.65
CA LEU A 50 17.97 -28.68 -48.26
C LEU A 50 19.34 -29.33 -48.50
N CYS A 51 19.49 -30.60 -48.11
CA CYS A 51 20.73 -31.36 -48.35
C CYS A 51 21.01 -31.55 -49.84
N GLU A 52 19.97 -31.85 -50.62
CA GLU A 52 20.08 -32.00 -52.07
C GLU A 52 20.51 -30.69 -52.74
N ARG A 53 19.92 -29.55 -52.35
CA ARG A 53 20.31 -28.23 -52.89
C ARG A 53 21.74 -27.83 -52.52
N ILE A 54 22.23 -28.19 -51.33
CA ILE A 54 23.59 -27.84 -50.89
C ILE A 54 24.62 -28.81 -51.47
N THR A 55 24.38 -30.11 -51.39
CA THR A 55 25.40 -31.14 -51.68
C THR A 55 25.21 -31.82 -53.04
N GLY A 56 24.06 -31.67 -53.69
CA GLY A 56 23.67 -32.41 -54.90
C GLY A 56 23.21 -33.85 -54.62
N TYR A 57 23.14 -34.27 -53.34
CA TYR A 57 22.74 -35.61 -52.94
C TYR A 57 21.57 -35.55 -51.95
N ARG A 58 20.58 -36.43 -52.16
CA ARG A 58 19.40 -36.53 -51.30
C ARG A 58 19.60 -37.63 -50.25
N PRO A 59 19.75 -37.30 -48.96
CA PRO A 59 20.00 -38.30 -47.93
C PRO A 59 18.71 -39.06 -47.55
N GLU A 60 18.85 -40.34 -47.25
CA GLU A 60 17.76 -41.17 -46.70
C GLU A 60 17.45 -40.86 -45.22
N LYS A 61 18.35 -40.15 -44.53
CA LYS A 61 18.20 -39.78 -43.12
C LYS A 61 17.20 -38.62 -42.94
N TYR A 62 16.36 -38.73 -41.92
CA TYR A 62 15.37 -37.72 -41.51
C TYR A 62 14.35 -37.31 -42.59
N PRO A 63 13.54 -38.25 -43.12
CA PRO A 63 12.60 -37.98 -44.22
C PRO A 63 11.48 -36.99 -43.86
N ASP A 64 10.99 -37.03 -42.63
CA ASP A 64 9.88 -36.18 -42.17
C ASP A 64 10.33 -34.86 -41.53
N LEU A 65 11.65 -34.64 -41.42
CA LEU A 65 12.18 -33.47 -40.74
C LEU A 65 11.99 -32.21 -41.59
N ARG A 66 11.33 -31.21 -41.01
CA ARG A 66 11.18 -29.88 -41.60
C ARG A 66 11.81 -28.84 -40.69
N ILE A 67 12.55 -27.91 -41.27
CA ILE A 67 13.22 -26.83 -40.56
C ILE A 67 12.49 -25.53 -40.91
N ASP A 68 12.10 -24.77 -39.88
CA ASP A 68 11.49 -23.46 -40.03
C ASP A 68 12.45 -22.47 -40.71
N GLY A 69 11.93 -21.58 -41.55
CA GLY A 69 12.72 -20.63 -42.32
C GLY A 69 13.61 -19.72 -41.47
N ASP A 70 13.14 -19.31 -40.28
CA ASP A 70 13.89 -18.40 -39.40
C ASP A 70 15.10 -19.12 -38.80
N VAL A 71 14.88 -20.36 -38.36
CA VAL A 71 15.90 -21.27 -37.83
C VAL A 71 16.91 -21.64 -38.92
N LEU A 72 16.40 -21.94 -40.12
CA LEU A 72 17.20 -22.32 -41.28
C LEU A 72 18.11 -21.19 -41.73
N ARG A 73 17.62 -19.94 -41.78
CA ARG A 73 18.43 -18.77 -42.14
C ARG A 73 19.61 -18.58 -41.19
N HIS A 74 19.37 -18.68 -39.89
CA HIS A 74 20.44 -18.57 -38.88
C HIS A 74 21.47 -19.71 -39.05
N ASP A 75 21.02 -20.95 -39.18
CA ASP A 75 21.91 -22.11 -39.25
C ASP A 75 22.68 -22.18 -40.59
N LEU A 76 22.08 -21.80 -41.72
CA LEU A 76 22.77 -21.73 -43.01
C LEU A 76 23.88 -20.67 -43.03
N ARG A 77 23.69 -19.54 -42.35
CA ARG A 77 24.75 -18.54 -42.19
C ARG A 77 25.95 -19.11 -41.42
N LEU A 78 25.69 -19.85 -40.35
CA LEU A 78 26.75 -20.53 -39.58
C LEU A 78 27.42 -21.62 -40.41
N PHE A 79 26.65 -22.37 -41.20
CA PHE A 79 27.14 -23.39 -42.10
C PHE A 79 28.16 -22.81 -43.09
N VAL A 80 27.83 -21.67 -43.72
CA VAL A 80 28.73 -20.95 -44.63
C VAL A 80 30.00 -20.47 -43.92
N GLU A 81 29.88 -19.88 -42.73
CA GLU A 81 31.03 -19.42 -41.94
C GLU A 81 31.97 -20.58 -41.53
N ASP A 82 31.42 -21.69 -41.08
CA ASP A 82 32.17 -22.84 -40.58
C ASP A 82 32.82 -23.66 -41.70
N LEU A 83 32.11 -23.87 -42.81
CA LEU A 83 32.63 -24.62 -43.95
C LEU A 83 33.72 -23.82 -44.68
N SER A 84 33.54 -22.51 -44.84
CA SER A 84 34.59 -21.63 -45.37
C SER A 84 35.81 -21.54 -44.44
N ALA A 85 35.61 -21.50 -43.11
CA ALA A 85 36.71 -21.54 -42.15
C ALA A 85 37.56 -22.81 -42.29
N SER A 86 36.91 -23.95 -42.52
CA SER A 86 37.61 -25.23 -42.72
C SER A 86 38.42 -25.28 -44.01
N ALA A 87 38.04 -24.50 -45.04
CA ALA A 87 38.74 -24.46 -46.33
C ALA A 87 40.05 -23.65 -46.27
N ASN A 88 40.21 -22.77 -45.26
CA ASN A 88 41.43 -22.00 -44.98
C ASN A 88 41.97 -21.20 -46.17
N ILE A 89 41.07 -20.53 -46.90
CA ILE A 89 41.38 -19.86 -48.15
C ILE A 89 42.05 -18.51 -47.92
N PRO A 90 43.19 -18.23 -48.58
CA PRO A 90 43.83 -16.90 -48.55
C PRO A 90 42.92 -15.87 -49.23
N VAL A 91 42.90 -14.64 -48.71
CA VAL A 91 42.01 -13.57 -49.23
C VAL A 91 42.28 -13.28 -50.70
N GLU A 92 43.53 -13.46 -51.13
CA GLU A 92 44.00 -13.28 -52.50
C GLU A 92 43.40 -14.29 -53.49
N ALA A 93 42.89 -15.43 -53.00
CA ALA A 93 42.22 -16.43 -53.81
C ALA A 93 40.69 -16.21 -53.89
N ALA A 94 40.16 -15.14 -53.28
CA ALA A 94 38.76 -14.78 -53.43
C ALA A 94 38.50 -14.23 -54.85
N ALA A 95 37.39 -14.64 -55.46
CA ALA A 95 37.01 -14.22 -56.82
C ALA A 95 36.60 -12.74 -56.91
N GLU A 96 36.36 -12.09 -55.77
CA GLU A 96 35.94 -10.69 -55.68
C GLU A 96 36.50 -10.02 -54.41
N PRO A 97 36.50 -8.67 -54.33
CA PRO A 97 37.00 -7.96 -53.16
C PRO A 97 36.29 -8.39 -51.88
N VAL A 98 37.08 -8.65 -50.83
CA VAL A 98 36.60 -9.05 -49.51
C VAL A 98 36.76 -7.89 -48.55
N PHE A 99 35.66 -7.43 -47.96
CA PHE A 99 35.66 -6.40 -46.92
C PHE A 99 35.73 -7.03 -45.53
N THR A 100 36.47 -6.39 -44.63
CA THR A 100 36.44 -6.67 -43.20
C THR A 100 35.32 -5.89 -42.50
N VAL A 101 35.01 -6.25 -41.25
CA VAL A 101 34.03 -5.51 -40.42
C VAL A 101 34.43 -4.03 -40.27
N GLU A 102 35.72 -3.74 -40.16
CA GLU A 102 36.24 -2.38 -40.01
C GLU A 102 36.13 -1.57 -41.30
N GLU A 103 36.39 -2.20 -42.46
CA GLU A 103 36.26 -1.56 -43.77
C GLU A 103 34.80 -1.25 -44.09
N LEU A 104 33.86 -2.18 -43.82
CA LEU A 104 32.42 -1.92 -43.96
C LEU A 104 31.92 -0.81 -43.04
N SER A 105 32.44 -0.77 -41.80
CA SER A 105 32.11 0.29 -40.85
C SER A 105 32.50 1.68 -41.37
N ARG A 106 33.65 1.79 -42.05
CA ARG A 106 34.13 3.04 -42.65
C ARG A 106 33.40 3.38 -43.94
N GLU A 107 33.21 2.41 -44.84
CA GLU A 107 32.59 2.62 -46.15
C GLU A 107 31.13 3.09 -46.04
N TYR A 108 30.36 2.52 -45.11
CA TYR A 108 28.95 2.84 -44.91
C TYR A 108 28.69 3.81 -43.75
N ASN A 109 29.74 4.33 -43.10
CA ASN A 109 29.65 5.22 -41.94
C ASN A 109 28.72 4.68 -40.82
N VAL A 110 28.89 3.39 -40.48
CA VAL A 110 28.11 2.72 -39.43
C VAL A 110 29.02 2.16 -38.35
N SER A 111 28.53 1.99 -37.12
CA SER A 111 29.33 1.36 -36.07
C SER A 111 29.57 -0.14 -36.32
N THR A 112 30.68 -0.69 -35.82
CA THR A 112 30.97 -2.13 -35.89
C THR A 112 29.87 -3.01 -35.30
N LYS A 113 29.17 -2.53 -34.25
CA LYS A 113 27.97 -3.17 -33.67
C LYS A 113 26.77 -3.20 -34.63
N THR A 114 26.72 -2.29 -35.58
CA THR A 114 25.67 -2.25 -36.62
C THR A 114 25.97 -3.28 -37.70
N VAL A 115 27.23 -3.42 -38.10
CA VAL A 115 27.68 -4.51 -38.99
C VAL A 115 27.40 -5.88 -38.34
N ASP A 116 27.65 -6.05 -37.04
CA ASP A 116 27.27 -7.28 -36.32
C ASP A 116 25.76 -7.53 -36.27
N ARG A 117 24.94 -6.47 -36.25
CA ARG A 117 23.47 -6.58 -36.36
C ARG A 117 23.04 -6.97 -37.78
N TRP A 118 23.69 -6.43 -38.81
CA TRP A 118 23.44 -6.82 -40.21
C TRP A 118 23.68 -8.30 -40.44
N ARG A 119 24.76 -8.84 -39.86
CA ARG A 119 25.03 -10.28 -39.87
C ARG A 119 23.88 -11.10 -39.32
N LYS A 120 23.31 -10.70 -38.18
CA LYS A 120 22.15 -11.41 -37.56
C LYS A 120 20.88 -11.34 -38.41
N ARG A 121 20.78 -10.37 -39.31
CA ARG A 121 19.64 -10.16 -40.20
C ARG A 121 19.82 -10.76 -41.60
N GLY A 122 20.93 -11.45 -41.86
CA GLY A 122 21.13 -12.17 -43.11
C GLY A 122 22.33 -11.73 -43.95
N LEU A 123 23.14 -10.76 -43.50
CA LEU A 123 24.42 -10.47 -44.18
C LEU A 123 25.36 -11.69 -44.07
N VAL A 124 25.61 -12.32 -45.22
CA VAL A 124 26.45 -13.51 -45.33
C VAL A 124 27.90 -13.14 -45.12
N SER A 125 28.59 -13.90 -44.28
CA SER A 125 30.01 -13.72 -44.04
C SER A 125 30.74 -15.03 -44.19
N ARG A 126 31.95 -14.99 -44.75
CA ARG A 126 32.85 -16.14 -44.92
C ARG A 126 34.09 -15.93 -44.07
N ARG A 127 34.84 -16.99 -43.77
CA ARG A 127 36.15 -16.87 -43.11
C ARG A 127 37.27 -16.98 -44.12
N PHE A 128 38.14 -15.97 -44.14
CA PHE A 128 39.33 -15.93 -44.97
C PHE A 128 40.60 -15.83 -44.12
N LYS A 129 41.72 -16.28 -44.68
CA LYS A 129 43.03 -16.21 -44.05
C LYS A 129 43.73 -14.91 -44.48
N PHE A 130 43.82 -13.95 -43.56
CA PHE A 130 44.57 -12.70 -43.73
C PHE A 130 45.97 -12.91 -43.13
N GLY A 131 46.98 -13.15 -43.96
CA GLY A 131 48.33 -13.51 -43.51
C GLY A 131 48.30 -14.80 -42.67
N ASN A 132 48.58 -14.71 -41.37
CA ASN A 132 48.55 -15.86 -40.45
C ASN A 132 47.29 -15.94 -39.57
N ARG A 133 46.31 -15.04 -39.75
CA ARG A 133 45.09 -14.98 -38.92
C ARG A 133 43.83 -15.16 -39.77
N SER A 134 42.94 -16.05 -39.34
CA SER A 134 41.61 -16.19 -39.92
C SER A 134 40.69 -15.08 -39.40
N ARG A 135 40.08 -14.31 -40.31
CA ARG A 135 39.11 -13.25 -39.98
C ARG A 135 37.83 -13.44 -40.78
N VAL A 136 36.75 -12.86 -40.27
CA VAL A 136 35.47 -12.79 -40.99
C VAL A 136 35.60 -11.73 -42.08
N GLY A 137 35.25 -12.11 -43.31
CA GLY A 137 35.21 -11.24 -44.47
C GLY A 137 33.88 -11.35 -45.21
N PHE A 138 33.53 -10.27 -45.90
CA PHE A 138 32.29 -10.14 -46.66
C PHE A 138 32.64 -9.93 -48.12
N LEU A 139 32.08 -10.75 -48.99
CA LEU A 139 32.24 -10.56 -50.41
C LEU A 139 31.47 -9.31 -50.87
N ARG A 140 32.03 -8.58 -51.84
CA ARG A 140 31.41 -7.35 -52.37
C ARG A 140 29.97 -7.60 -52.84
N SER A 141 29.72 -8.70 -53.55
CA SER A 141 28.40 -9.09 -54.02
C SER A 141 27.39 -9.30 -52.87
N SER A 142 27.80 -9.97 -51.79
CA SER A 142 26.95 -10.21 -50.61
C SER A 142 26.63 -8.91 -49.87
N VAL A 143 27.58 -7.97 -49.80
CA VAL A 143 27.38 -6.65 -49.18
C VAL A 143 26.43 -5.81 -50.04
N HIS A 144 26.69 -5.73 -51.34
CA HIS A 144 25.87 -4.92 -52.26
C HIS A 144 24.41 -5.38 -52.26
N ARG A 145 24.17 -6.70 -52.36
CA ARG A 145 22.82 -7.27 -52.30
C ARG A 145 22.12 -6.97 -50.99
N PHE A 146 22.81 -7.15 -49.86
CA PHE A 146 22.23 -6.86 -48.54
C PHE A 146 21.88 -5.37 -48.40
N VAL A 147 22.76 -4.50 -48.89
CA VAL A 147 22.55 -3.04 -48.86
C VAL A 147 21.37 -2.66 -49.74
N GLU A 148 21.27 -3.18 -50.98
CA GLU A 148 20.15 -2.94 -51.89
C GLU A 148 18.80 -3.35 -51.29
N GLU A 149 18.74 -4.53 -50.65
CA GLU A 149 17.53 -5.03 -49.99
C GLU A 149 17.13 -4.21 -48.75
N HIS A 150 18.09 -3.52 -48.10
CA HIS A 150 17.89 -2.79 -46.84
C HIS A 150 18.24 -1.29 -46.93
N MET A 151 18.21 -0.70 -48.13
CA MET A 151 18.60 0.69 -48.44
C MET A 151 17.96 1.71 -47.49
N ASP A 152 16.66 1.57 -47.23
CA ASP A 152 15.87 2.51 -46.41
C ASP A 152 16.29 2.51 -44.92
N GLU A 153 16.85 1.41 -44.42
CA GLU A 153 17.28 1.29 -43.02
C GLU A 153 18.74 1.75 -42.82
N ILE A 154 19.59 1.52 -43.82
CA ILE A 154 21.01 1.92 -43.78
C ILE A 154 21.14 3.44 -43.89
N GLY A 155 20.24 4.10 -44.63
CA GLY A 155 20.11 5.57 -44.64
C GLY A 155 19.84 6.18 -43.25
N ARG A 156 19.15 5.45 -42.35
CA ARG A 156 18.94 5.90 -40.95
C ARG A 156 20.12 5.60 -40.03
N GLY A 157 20.92 4.58 -40.36
CA GLY A 157 22.13 4.21 -39.62
C GLY A 157 23.33 5.11 -39.91
N SER A 158 23.44 5.60 -41.15
CA SER A 158 24.52 6.48 -41.62
C SER A 158 24.43 7.93 -41.13
N SER A 159 23.25 8.37 -40.66
CA SER A 159 23.07 9.65 -39.95
C SER A 159 23.63 9.65 -38.52
N PHE A 160 24.13 8.52 -38.03
CA PHE A 160 24.76 8.40 -36.72
C PHE A 160 26.17 9.00 -36.75
N SER A 161 26.31 10.26 -36.36
CA SER A 161 27.62 10.83 -36.03
C SER A 161 27.87 10.74 -34.53
N GLN A 162 29.10 10.39 -34.12
CA GLN A 162 29.48 10.44 -32.71
C GLN A 162 29.45 11.89 -32.22
N LEU A 163 28.98 12.09 -30.99
CA LEU A 163 28.96 13.40 -30.35
C LEU A 163 30.39 13.80 -30.01
N SER A 164 30.88 14.90 -30.59
CA SER A 164 32.20 15.43 -30.27
C SER A 164 32.24 15.98 -28.83
N GLU A 165 33.42 16.02 -28.24
CA GLU A 165 33.63 16.55 -26.89
C GLU A 165 33.28 18.06 -26.80
N THR A 166 33.49 18.78 -27.90
CA THR A 166 33.08 20.18 -28.06
C THR A 166 31.56 20.33 -28.10
N GLU A 167 30.84 19.55 -28.92
CA GLU A 167 29.38 19.55 -28.95
C GLU A 167 28.78 19.20 -27.58
N ARG A 168 29.35 18.22 -26.88
CA ARG A 168 28.93 17.84 -25.52
C ARG A 168 29.00 19.02 -24.56
N THR A 169 30.12 19.75 -24.58
CA THR A 169 30.36 20.89 -23.70
C THR A 169 29.40 22.04 -24.01
N MET A 170 29.14 22.30 -25.29
CA MET A 170 28.14 23.29 -25.73
C MET A 170 26.72 22.91 -25.29
N MET A 171 26.33 21.64 -25.42
CA MET A 171 25.03 21.16 -24.95
C MET A 171 24.84 21.33 -23.44
N ILE A 172 25.87 21.04 -22.64
CA ILE A 172 25.81 21.22 -21.18
C ILE A 172 25.74 22.71 -20.83
N GLY A 173 26.52 23.56 -21.49
CA GLY A 173 26.46 25.01 -21.31
C GLY A 173 25.07 25.56 -21.61
N ARG A 174 24.48 25.14 -22.73
CA ARG A 174 23.12 25.52 -23.12
C ARG A 174 22.06 25.00 -22.14
N ALA A 175 22.21 23.77 -21.65
CA ALA A 175 21.32 23.21 -20.66
C ALA A 175 21.36 23.99 -19.33
N ARG A 176 22.53 24.50 -18.92
CA ARG A 176 22.66 25.39 -17.74
C ARG A 176 21.93 26.71 -17.92
N GLU A 177 22.01 27.32 -19.10
CA GLU A 177 21.25 28.54 -19.40
C GLU A 177 19.74 28.29 -19.33
N LEU A 178 19.28 27.19 -19.93
CA LEU A 178 17.87 26.81 -19.90
C LEU A 178 17.40 26.48 -18.48
N ALA A 179 18.23 25.82 -17.68
CA ALA A 179 17.94 25.56 -16.27
C ALA A 179 17.80 26.85 -15.46
N ARG A 180 18.67 27.86 -15.69
CA ARG A 180 18.57 29.18 -15.05
C ARG A 180 17.31 29.95 -15.45
N GLN A 181 16.79 29.71 -16.65
CA GLN A 181 15.52 30.26 -17.14
C GLN A 181 14.30 29.49 -16.61
N GLY A 182 14.49 28.46 -15.79
CA GLY A 182 13.42 27.66 -15.19
C GLY A 182 12.86 26.55 -16.09
N PHE A 183 13.52 26.23 -17.21
CA PHE A 183 13.06 25.13 -18.08
C PHE A 183 13.31 23.77 -17.46
N ARG A 184 12.36 22.85 -17.65
CA ARG A 184 12.45 21.48 -17.12
C ARG A 184 13.50 20.67 -17.89
N PRO A 185 14.08 19.60 -17.31
CA PRO A 185 15.05 18.74 -18.01
C PRO A 185 14.55 18.19 -19.34
N SER A 186 13.25 17.85 -19.43
CA SER A 186 12.63 17.35 -20.66
C SER A 186 12.48 18.42 -21.74
N GLU A 187 12.12 19.64 -21.35
CA GLU A 187 11.93 20.78 -22.26
C GLU A 187 13.28 21.32 -22.74
N ALA A 188 14.26 21.37 -21.83
CA ALA A 188 15.63 21.72 -22.16
C ALA A 188 16.23 20.72 -23.15
N ALA A 189 16.05 19.41 -22.92
CA ALA A 189 16.51 18.39 -23.85
C ALA A 189 15.86 18.49 -25.23
N GLN A 190 14.57 18.85 -25.30
CA GLN A 190 13.84 19.02 -26.56
C GLN A 190 14.34 20.23 -27.35
N ARG A 191 14.57 21.37 -26.69
CA ARG A 191 15.09 22.58 -27.36
C ARG A 191 16.54 22.42 -27.82
N ILE A 192 17.38 21.80 -27.00
CA ILE A 192 18.76 21.47 -27.38
C ILE A 192 18.76 20.46 -28.54
N SER A 193 17.80 19.54 -28.58
CA SER A 193 17.64 18.60 -29.70
C SER A 193 17.34 19.33 -31.02
N GLU A 194 16.46 20.32 -31.00
CA GLU A 194 16.12 21.16 -32.15
C GLU A 194 17.30 22.03 -32.60
N GLU A 195 18.00 22.65 -31.65
CA GLU A 195 19.13 23.55 -31.90
C GLU A 195 20.35 22.82 -32.47
N PHE A 196 20.70 21.66 -31.90
CA PHE A 196 21.87 20.86 -32.32
C PHE A 196 21.53 19.79 -33.36
N LYS A 197 20.28 19.73 -33.83
CA LYS A 197 19.76 18.71 -34.78
C LYS A 197 20.11 17.27 -34.38
N ARG A 198 20.02 16.98 -33.08
CA ARG A 198 20.26 15.63 -32.51
C ARG A 198 18.97 15.03 -32.00
N ALA A 199 18.92 13.71 -31.85
CA ALA A 199 17.78 13.06 -31.21
C ALA A 199 17.66 13.51 -29.73
N ALA A 200 16.44 13.85 -29.31
CA ALA A 200 16.14 14.30 -27.94
C ALA A 200 16.60 13.31 -26.86
N GLU A 201 16.55 12.01 -27.15
CA GLU A 201 17.03 10.97 -26.24
C GLU A 201 18.56 10.99 -26.08
N THR A 202 19.30 11.33 -27.14
CA THR A 202 20.77 11.49 -27.08
C THR A 202 21.17 12.67 -26.22
N VAL A 203 20.46 13.79 -26.34
CA VAL A 203 20.67 14.97 -25.49
C VAL A 203 20.33 14.65 -24.04
N ARG A 204 19.17 14.03 -23.80
CA ARG A 204 18.73 13.63 -22.46
C ARG A 204 19.71 12.67 -21.79
N TYR A 205 20.21 11.67 -22.53
CA TYR A 205 21.24 10.75 -22.03
C TYR A 205 22.54 11.49 -21.67
N THR A 206 22.99 12.41 -22.52
CA THR A 206 24.21 13.21 -22.28
C THR A 206 24.09 14.05 -21.01
N LEU A 207 22.96 14.73 -20.82
CA LEU A 207 22.70 15.54 -19.62
C LEU A 207 22.60 14.67 -18.37
N LYS A 208 21.83 13.57 -18.43
CA LYS A 208 21.69 12.63 -17.31
C LYS A 208 23.03 12.01 -16.90
N LYS A 209 23.88 11.68 -17.88
CA LYS A 209 25.22 11.15 -17.63
C LYS A 209 26.10 12.21 -16.96
N TYR A 210 26.08 13.45 -17.44
CA TYR A 210 26.82 14.56 -16.85
C TYR A 210 26.41 14.83 -15.39
N ASP A 211 25.11 14.91 -15.12
CA ASP A 211 24.56 15.10 -13.76
C ASP A 211 24.82 13.88 -12.85
N GLY A 212 25.01 12.70 -13.43
CA GLY A 212 25.44 11.49 -12.73
C GLY A 212 26.91 11.55 -12.32
N ASP A 213 27.77 11.91 -13.26
CA ASP A 213 29.23 11.97 -13.09
C ASP A 213 29.66 13.18 -12.22
N HIS A 214 28.85 14.25 -12.15
CA HIS A 214 29.17 15.49 -11.44
C HIS A 214 28.01 15.94 -10.51
N PRO A 215 27.81 15.29 -9.35
CA PRO A 215 26.70 15.61 -8.45
C PRO A 215 26.76 17.03 -7.85
N GLU A 216 27.94 17.59 -7.61
CA GLU A 216 28.12 18.95 -7.07
C GLU A 216 27.85 20.07 -8.10
N ASN A 217 27.93 19.75 -9.39
CA ASN A 217 27.79 20.70 -10.51
C ASN A 217 26.67 20.29 -11.48
N ALA A 218 25.67 19.58 -10.98
CA ALA A 218 24.54 19.09 -11.74
C ALA A 218 23.79 20.26 -12.40
N VAL A 219 23.42 20.09 -13.66
CA VAL A 219 22.63 21.06 -14.41
C VAL A 219 21.20 21.12 -13.87
N PHE A 220 20.65 19.97 -13.45
CA PHE A 220 19.34 19.86 -12.85
C PHE A 220 19.42 19.12 -11.49
N PRO A 221 19.68 19.82 -10.37
CA PRO A 221 19.79 19.22 -9.05
C PRO A 221 18.51 18.51 -8.59
N ASP A 222 17.35 19.13 -8.82
CA ASP A 222 16.03 18.63 -8.36
C ASP A 222 15.51 17.45 -9.21
N ALA A 223 16.12 17.17 -10.36
CA ALA A 223 15.66 16.10 -11.25
C ALA A 223 15.80 14.71 -10.60
N LYS A 224 16.73 14.55 -9.65
CA LYS A 224 17.00 13.31 -8.91
C LYS A 224 16.18 13.16 -7.64
N GLU A 225 15.52 14.19 -7.13
CA GLU A 225 14.72 14.06 -5.92
C GLU A 225 13.56 13.09 -6.18
N GLN A 226 13.64 11.92 -5.53
CA GLN A 226 12.51 11.03 -5.39
C GLN A 226 11.52 11.77 -4.49
N PHE A 227 10.27 11.92 -4.95
CA PHE A 227 9.23 12.51 -4.11
C PHE A 227 9.16 11.76 -2.78
N THR A 228 9.03 12.52 -1.69
CA THR A 228 8.68 11.96 -0.39
C THR A 228 7.37 11.18 -0.51
N ASP A 229 7.17 10.21 0.37
CA ASP A 229 5.94 9.40 0.39
C ASP A 229 4.68 10.27 0.52
N GLU A 230 4.78 11.39 1.22
CA GLU A 230 3.73 12.41 1.34
C GLU A 230 3.31 12.98 -0.02
N VAL A 231 4.26 13.38 -0.87
CA VAL A 231 3.96 13.94 -2.19
C VAL A 231 3.43 12.86 -3.15
N ARG A 232 3.93 11.62 -3.04
CA ARG A 232 3.38 10.49 -3.81
C ARG A 232 1.91 10.25 -3.47
N MET A 233 1.57 10.29 -2.18
CA MET A 233 0.21 10.13 -1.70
C MET A 233 -0.68 11.32 -2.11
N GLU A 234 -0.17 12.56 -2.06
CA GLU A 234 -0.89 13.74 -2.54
C GLU A 234 -1.25 13.61 -4.04
N ILE A 235 -0.31 13.17 -4.88
CA ILE A 235 -0.53 12.91 -6.31
C ILE A 235 -1.64 11.85 -6.50
N TYR A 236 -1.59 10.77 -5.71
CA TYR A 236 -2.59 9.70 -5.78
C TYR A 236 -3.98 10.17 -5.34
N GLU A 237 -4.10 10.95 -4.25
CA GLU A 237 -5.38 11.47 -3.79
C GLU A 237 -6.01 12.44 -4.80
N GLN A 238 -5.23 13.35 -5.38
CA GLN A 238 -5.73 14.27 -6.41
C GLN A 238 -6.15 13.52 -7.68
N PHE A 239 -5.40 12.48 -8.06
CA PHE A 239 -5.80 11.60 -9.16
C PHE A 239 -7.14 10.90 -8.87
N ARG A 240 -7.33 10.39 -7.64
CA ARG A 240 -8.58 9.74 -7.20
C ARG A 240 -9.77 10.71 -7.15
N GLN A 241 -9.53 11.99 -6.88
CA GLN A 241 -10.55 13.05 -6.93
C GLN A 241 -10.94 13.45 -8.36
N GLY A 242 -10.27 12.93 -9.39
CA GLY A 242 -10.58 13.18 -10.79
C GLY A 242 -9.79 14.32 -11.44
N VAL A 243 -8.72 14.81 -10.81
CA VAL A 243 -7.81 15.80 -11.42
C VAL A 243 -7.12 15.15 -12.63
N ALA A 244 -7.07 15.86 -13.76
CA ALA A 244 -6.47 15.32 -14.97
C ALA A 244 -4.95 15.12 -14.79
N VAL A 245 -4.43 14.02 -15.37
CA VAL A 245 -2.99 13.69 -15.30
C VAL A 245 -2.11 14.77 -15.96
N ALA A 246 -2.66 15.53 -16.91
CA ALA A 246 -1.97 16.67 -17.51
C ALA A 246 -1.72 17.78 -16.48
N ASP A 247 -2.72 18.12 -15.67
CA ASP A 247 -2.63 19.17 -14.65
C ASP A 247 -1.70 18.74 -13.51
N LEU A 248 -1.74 17.45 -13.13
CA LEU A 248 -0.79 16.88 -12.16
C LEU A 248 0.65 16.91 -12.69
N ALA A 249 0.85 16.57 -13.96
CA ALA A 249 2.17 16.63 -14.59
C ALA A 249 2.72 18.07 -14.63
N GLU A 250 1.85 19.05 -14.87
CA GLU A 250 2.20 20.47 -14.81
C GLU A 250 2.51 20.91 -13.37
N LYS A 251 1.60 20.67 -12.42
CA LYS A 251 1.74 21.05 -11.00
C LYS A 251 3.01 20.49 -10.36
N PHE A 252 3.33 19.21 -10.60
CA PHE A 252 4.44 18.52 -9.94
C PHE A 252 5.72 18.47 -10.77
N GLY A 253 5.81 19.16 -11.91
CA GLY A 253 7.10 19.23 -12.63
C GLY A 253 7.49 17.96 -13.40
N ARG A 254 6.56 17.03 -13.69
CA ARG A 254 6.88 15.68 -14.23
C ARG A 254 6.20 15.38 -15.56
N THR A 255 6.64 14.31 -16.20
CA THR A 255 5.98 13.78 -17.41
C THR A 255 4.71 13.02 -17.04
N ARG A 256 3.72 12.98 -17.94
CA ARG A 256 2.48 12.20 -17.76
C ARG A 256 2.77 10.73 -17.41
N THR A 257 3.74 10.12 -18.08
CA THR A 257 4.18 8.73 -17.81
C THR A 257 4.73 8.57 -16.39
N SER A 258 5.47 9.56 -15.87
CA SER A 258 5.96 9.52 -14.49
C SER A 258 4.81 9.63 -13.49
N ILE A 259 3.80 10.47 -13.75
CA ILE A 259 2.60 10.57 -12.89
C ILE A 259 1.86 9.24 -12.88
N TYR A 260 1.58 8.63 -14.03
CA TYR A 260 0.94 7.30 -14.09
C TYR A 260 1.72 6.24 -13.31
N ARG A 261 3.05 6.25 -13.41
CA ARG A 261 3.90 5.35 -12.62
C ARG A 261 3.75 5.60 -11.13
N ILE A 262 3.87 6.84 -10.66
CA ILE A 262 3.72 7.21 -9.25
C ILE A 262 2.35 6.78 -8.72
N VAL A 263 1.28 7.07 -9.48
CA VAL A 263 -0.09 6.67 -9.14
C VAL A 263 -0.21 5.15 -9.03
N THR A 264 0.37 4.40 -9.97
CA THR A 264 0.30 2.93 -9.96
C THR A 264 1.08 2.32 -8.80
N GLU A 265 2.26 2.87 -8.48
CA GLU A 265 3.07 2.44 -7.33
C GLU A 265 2.37 2.75 -6.01
N ALA A 266 1.87 3.98 -5.82
CA ALA A 266 1.12 4.38 -4.62
C ALA A 266 -0.16 3.54 -4.45
N ARG A 267 -0.87 3.25 -5.54
CA ARG A 267 -2.03 2.37 -5.54
C ARG A 267 -1.67 0.95 -5.10
N ALA A 268 -0.57 0.40 -5.60
CA ALA A 268 -0.10 -0.94 -5.22
C ALA A 268 0.31 -1.01 -3.74
N GLU A 269 0.99 0.02 -3.23
CA GLU A 269 1.37 0.13 -1.82
C GLU A 269 0.14 0.16 -0.90
N LEU A 270 -0.86 0.97 -1.24
CA LEU A 270 -2.13 1.03 -0.50
C LEU A 270 -2.87 -0.29 -0.50
N LEU A 271 -2.99 -0.93 -1.66
CA LEU A 271 -3.69 -2.21 -1.79
C LEU A 271 -2.93 -3.33 -1.05
N ALA A 272 -1.60 -3.34 -1.06
CA ALA A 272 -0.81 -4.31 -0.31
C ALA A 272 -0.87 -4.10 1.20
N GLY A 273 -1.03 -2.85 1.66
CA GLY A 273 -1.15 -2.50 3.07
C GLY A 273 -2.51 -2.84 3.70
N GLN A 274 -3.52 -3.18 2.90
CA GLN A 274 -4.86 -3.53 3.40
C GLN A 274 -4.96 -5.04 3.68
N PRO A 275 -5.05 -5.47 4.96
CA PRO A 275 -5.25 -6.87 5.27
C PRO A 275 -6.66 -7.31 4.87
N ILE A 276 -6.74 -8.45 4.17
CA ILE A 276 -8.00 -9.04 3.72
C ILE A 276 -8.23 -10.35 4.48
N ASP A 277 -9.07 -10.28 5.52
CA ASP A 277 -9.44 -11.44 6.32
C ASP A 277 -10.58 -12.26 5.67
N PHE A 278 -10.39 -13.57 5.58
CA PHE A 278 -11.39 -14.52 5.07
C PHE A 278 -11.37 -15.83 5.85
N MET A 279 -12.47 -16.58 5.76
CA MET A 279 -12.59 -17.93 6.28
C MET A 279 -12.23 -18.94 5.18
N ASP A 280 -11.12 -19.66 5.34
CA ASP A 280 -10.63 -20.63 4.34
C ASP A 280 -11.48 -21.92 4.30
N SER A 281 -11.47 -22.58 3.15
CA SER A 281 -12.17 -23.84 2.92
C SER A 281 -11.44 -24.67 1.86
N GLU A 282 -11.41 -26.00 2.04
CA GLU A 282 -10.77 -26.92 1.09
C GLU A 282 -11.34 -26.79 -0.35
N GLU A 283 -12.61 -26.38 -0.48
CA GLU A 283 -13.25 -26.15 -1.77
C GLU A 283 -12.56 -25.05 -2.61
N PHE A 284 -11.89 -24.09 -1.96
CA PHE A 284 -11.30 -22.92 -2.63
C PHE A 284 -10.08 -23.28 -3.47
N HIS A 285 -9.38 -24.35 -3.08
CA HIS A 285 -8.12 -24.78 -3.71
C HIS A 285 -8.35 -25.78 -4.86
N GLN A 286 -9.61 -26.11 -5.17
CA GLN A 286 -9.95 -27.06 -6.23
C GLN A 286 -9.88 -26.41 -7.63
N PRO A 287 -9.44 -27.15 -8.68
CA PRO A 287 -9.23 -26.61 -10.03
C PRO A 287 -10.50 -26.14 -10.76
N LYS A 288 -11.70 -26.24 -10.15
CA LYS A 288 -12.99 -25.77 -10.68
C LYS A 288 -13.78 -24.93 -9.67
N ALA A 289 -13.12 -24.41 -8.63
CA ALA A 289 -13.76 -23.62 -7.57
C ALA A 289 -14.50 -22.39 -8.13
N ASP A 290 -13.94 -21.72 -9.14
CA ASP A 290 -14.53 -20.54 -9.79
C ASP A 290 -15.94 -20.81 -10.32
N SER A 291 -16.11 -21.86 -11.11
CA SER A 291 -17.40 -22.20 -11.73
C SER A 291 -18.42 -22.70 -10.69
N LEU A 292 -17.97 -23.39 -9.64
CA LEU A 292 -18.85 -23.96 -8.62
C LEU A 292 -19.34 -22.93 -7.60
N ILE A 293 -18.48 -21.99 -7.21
CA ILE A 293 -18.75 -21.03 -6.15
C ILE A 293 -19.37 -19.75 -6.69
N LEU A 294 -18.90 -19.25 -7.84
CA LEU A 294 -19.40 -18.01 -8.46
C LEU A 294 -20.60 -18.25 -9.39
N GLY A 295 -21.07 -19.49 -9.54
CA GLY A 295 -22.29 -19.84 -10.27
C GLY A 295 -23.55 -19.18 -9.71
N PRO A 296 -24.71 -19.31 -10.37
CA PRO A 296 -25.95 -18.67 -9.93
C PRO A 296 -26.39 -19.14 -8.53
N PRO A 297 -27.08 -18.29 -7.76
CA PRO A 297 -27.62 -18.68 -6.46
C PRO A 297 -28.61 -19.84 -6.60
N PRO A 298 -28.76 -20.70 -5.57
CA PRO A 298 -29.70 -21.81 -5.60
C PRO A 298 -31.13 -21.29 -5.84
N THR A 299 -31.85 -21.92 -6.77
CA THR A 299 -33.26 -21.61 -7.04
C THR A 299 -34.13 -22.20 -5.94
N VAL A 300 -34.48 -21.37 -4.96
CA VAL A 300 -35.44 -21.76 -3.91
C VAL A 300 -36.85 -21.37 -4.38
N GLU A 301 -37.74 -22.35 -4.53
CA GLU A 301 -39.18 -22.08 -4.75
C GLU A 301 -39.78 -21.40 -3.50
N LYS A 302 -39.85 -20.06 -3.49
CA LYS A 302 -40.48 -19.32 -2.38
C LYS A 302 -41.88 -18.83 -2.76
N LYS A 303 -42.88 -19.23 -1.97
CA LYS A 303 -44.04 -18.37 -1.68
C LYS A 303 -43.54 -17.18 -0.85
N ALA A 304 -43.38 -16.02 -1.48
CA ALA A 304 -42.95 -14.81 -0.81
C ALA A 304 -44.00 -14.33 0.20
N SER A 305 -43.90 -14.76 1.46
CA SER A 305 -44.63 -14.12 2.55
C SER A 305 -44.00 -12.75 2.80
N LYS A 306 -44.61 -11.70 2.23
CA LYS A 306 -44.29 -10.31 2.58
C LYS A 306 -44.64 -10.13 4.06
N THR A 307 -43.64 -10.23 4.92
CA THR A 307 -43.84 -9.98 6.35
C THR A 307 -44.05 -8.48 6.53
N LYS A 308 -45.26 -8.09 6.97
CA LYS A 308 -45.58 -6.67 7.25
C LYS A 308 -44.65 -6.13 8.34
N ALA A 309 -44.18 -4.89 8.16
CA ALA A 309 -43.43 -4.20 9.19
C ALA A 309 -44.32 -3.97 10.44
N PRO A 310 -43.79 -4.14 11.65
CA PRO A 310 -44.50 -3.80 12.88
C PRO A 310 -44.99 -2.33 12.87
N PRO A 311 -46.21 -2.05 13.38
CA PRO A 311 -46.72 -0.68 13.47
C PRO A 311 -45.84 0.16 14.42
N GLY A 312 -45.56 1.41 14.05
CA GLY A 312 -44.77 2.35 14.85
C GLY A 312 -43.25 2.39 14.54
N LEU A 313 -42.76 1.62 13.56
CA LEU A 313 -41.38 1.74 13.11
C LEU A 313 -41.18 2.94 12.17
N PRO A 314 -40.09 3.72 12.33
CA PRO A 314 -39.68 4.76 11.38
C PRO A 314 -39.55 4.24 9.94
N THR A 315 -39.82 5.10 8.96
CA THR A 315 -39.82 4.78 7.52
C THR A 315 -38.53 4.10 7.05
N TYR A 316 -37.37 4.55 7.55
CA TYR A 316 -36.08 3.93 7.25
C TYR A 316 -36.02 2.45 7.68
N LEU A 317 -36.51 2.11 8.87
CA LEU A 317 -36.52 0.72 9.36
C LEU A 317 -37.62 -0.12 8.70
N ALA A 318 -38.73 0.50 8.29
CA ALA A 318 -39.76 -0.16 7.51
C ALA A 318 -39.23 -0.59 6.12
N SER A 319 -38.31 0.18 5.52
CA SER A 319 -37.68 -0.19 4.25
C SER A 319 -36.89 -1.51 4.33
N LEU A 320 -36.39 -1.88 5.51
CA LEU A 320 -35.65 -3.14 5.71
C LEU A 320 -36.52 -4.40 5.54
N TYR A 321 -37.84 -4.26 5.67
CA TYR A 321 -38.79 -5.37 5.51
C TYR A 321 -39.12 -5.67 4.04
N THR A 322 -38.63 -4.87 3.08
CA THR A 322 -38.76 -5.16 1.64
C THR A 322 -37.78 -6.23 1.16
N VAL A 323 -36.64 -6.39 1.85
CA VAL A 323 -35.62 -7.40 1.52
C VAL A 323 -36.10 -8.78 1.98
N ALA A 324 -36.06 -9.75 1.08
CA ALA A 324 -36.44 -11.13 1.37
C ALA A 324 -35.45 -11.78 2.34
N LEU A 325 -35.97 -12.58 3.28
CA LEU A 325 -35.15 -13.36 4.20
C LEU A 325 -34.45 -14.50 3.44
N LEU A 326 -33.20 -14.73 3.79
CA LEU A 326 -32.39 -15.80 3.22
C LEU A 326 -32.76 -17.15 3.83
N THR A 327 -32.73 -18.21 3.01
CA THR A 327 -32.75 -19.59 3.47
C THR A 327 -31.35 -20.02 3.91
N ARG A 328 -31.25 -21.19 4.54
CA ARG A 328 -29.97 -21.78 4.94
C ARG A 328 -29.04 -22.00 3.74
N GLU A 329 -29.58 -22.46 2.62
CA GLU A 329 -28.83 -22.71 1.38
C GLU A 329 -28.33 -21.42 0.75
N GLU A 330 -29.18 -20.38 0.71
CA GLU A 330 -28.80 -19.05 0.24
C GLU A 330 -27.73 -18.43 1.16
N GLU A 331 -27.90 -18.50 2.48
CA GLU A 331 -26.89 -18.06 3.45
C GLU A 331 -25.54 -18.73 3.17
N GLN A 332 -25.51 -20.06 3.08
CA GLN A 332 -24.28 -20.81 2.80
C GLN A 332 -23.65 -20.39 1.46
N TYR A 333 -24.46 -20.23 0.41
CA TYR A 333 -23.98 -19.77 -0.89
C TYR A 333 -23.32 -18.38 -0.82
N TYR A 334 -23.97 -17.39 -0.20
CA TYR A 334 -23.43 -16.02 -0.15
C TYR A 334 -22.22 -15.90 0.76
N PHE A 335 -22.19 -16.59 1.91
CA PHE A 335 -21.00 -16.62 2.78
C PHE A 335 -19.83 -17.32 2.10
N ARG A 336 -20.08 -18.42 1.39
CA ARG A 336 -19.04 -19.10 0.59
C ARG A 336 -18.52 -18.18 -0.51
N LYS A 337 -19.40 -17.54 -1.28
CA LYS A 337 -19.05 -16.60 -2.35
C LYS A 337 -18.21 -15.42 -1.84
N MET A 338 -18.63 -14.80 -0.74
CA MET A 338 -17.90 -13.67 -0.13
C MET A 338 -16.48 -14.09 0.28
N ASN A 339 -16.33 -15.21 0.99
CA ASN A 339 -15.02 -15.69 1.45
C ASN A 339 -14.13 -16.13 0.28
N TYR A 340 -14.70 -16.72 -0.77
CA TYR A 340 -13.96 -17.09 -1.97
C TYR A 340 -13.44 -15.88 -2.76
N LEU A 341 -14.25 -14.83 -2.91
CA LEU A 341 -13.80 -13.58 -3.54
C LEU A 341 -12.63 -12.95 -2.77
N LYS A 342 -12.71 -12.94 -1.44
CA LYS A 342 -11.61 -12.48 -0.59
C LYS A 342 -10.36 -13.36 -0.69
N PHE A 343 -10.53 -14.68 -0.73
CA PHE A 343 -9.42 -15.61 -0.95
C PHE A 343 -8.70 -15.33 -2.28
N LYS A 344 -9.45 -15.14 -3.37
CA LYS A 344 -8.87 -14.76 -4.66
C LYS A 344 -8.17 -13.41 -4.61
N ALA A 345 -8.74 -12.43 -3.88
CA ALA A 345 -8.13 -11.14 -3.67
C ALA A 345 -6.78 -11.28 -2.94
N VAL A 346 -6.70 -12.10 -1.88
CA VAL A 346 -5.44 -12.38 -1.17
C VAL A 346 -4.41 -13.08 -2.05
N GLN A 347 -4.82 -14.09 -2.84
CA GLN A 347 -3.91 -14.76 -3.77
C GLN A 347 -3.33 -13.79 -4.80
N LEU A 348 -4.16 -12.90 -5.34
CA LEU A 348 -3.72 -11.89 -6.30
C LEU A 348 -2.82 -10.84 -5.63
N GLN A 349 -3.18 -10.39 -4.42
CA GLN A 349 -2.39 -9.45 -3.62
C GLN A 349 -0.98 -9.98 -3.36
N GLN A 350 -0.82 -11.28 -3.09
CA GLN A 350 0.48 -11.93 -2.89
C GLN A 350 1.31 -12.08 -4.18
N GLN A 351 0.67 -12.11 -5.35
CA GLN A 351 1.33 -12.23 -6.66
C GLN A 351 1.80 -10.88 -7.21
N ILE A 352 1.28 -9.76 -6.69
CA ILE A 352 1.64 -8.42 -7.17
C ILE A 352 3.06 -8.07 -6.73
N ASP A 353 3.93 -7.84 -7.71
CA ASP A 353 5.28 -7.29 -7.47
C ASP A 353 5.20 -5.78 -7.25
N LEU A 354 5.44 -5.33 -6.01
CA LEU A 354 5.46 -3.91 -5.63
C LEU A 354 6.50 -3.09 -6.41
N ARG A 355 7.56 -3.71 -6.95
CA ARG A 355 8.57 -3.00 -7.74
C ARG A 355 8.11 -2.72 -9.16
N LYS A 356 7.17 -3.52 -9.69
CA LYS A 356 6.64 -3.42 -11.05
C LYS A 356 5.15 -3.77 -11.09
N PRO A 357 4.29 -2.97 -10.44
CA PRO A 357 2.87 -3.22 -10.40
C PRO A 357 2.25 -3.06 -11.80
N ARG A 358 1.38 -3.99 -12.18
CA ARG A 358 0.62 -3.94 -13.42
C ARG A 358 -0.78 -3.40 -13.14
N THR A 359 -1.21 -2.40 -13.91
CA THR A 359 -2.54 -1.79 -13.75
C THR A 359 -3.68 -2.81 -13.81
N LYS A 360 -3.60 -3.79 -14.73
CA LYS A 360 -4.61 -4.86 -14.86
C LYS A 360 -4.78 -5.69 -13.59
N ASP A 361 -3.69 -6.02 -12.91
CA ASP A 361 -3.72 -6.84 -11.71
C ASP A 361 -4.32 -6.04 -10.54
N LEU A 362 -4.02 -4.74 -10.44
CA LEU A 362 -4.62 -3.82 -9.46
C LEU A 362 -6.12 -3.63 -9.70
N ASP A 363 -6.55 -3.43 -10.95
CA ASP A 363 -7.96 -3.30 -11.33
C ASP A 363 -8.75 -4.57 -10.98
N GLN A 364 -8.16 -5.74 -11.24
CA GLN A 364 -8.76 -7.02 -10.89
C GLN A 364 -8.86 -7.23 -9.38
N LEU A 365 -7.82 -6.83 -8.62
CA LEU A 365 -7.83 -6.91 -7.16
C LEU A 365 -8.94 -6.05 -6.56
N GLU A 366 -9.05 -4.79 -6.98
CA GLU A 366 -10.13 -3.91 -6.54
C GLU A 366 -11.52 -4.45 -6.90
N SER A 367 -11.69 -4.98 -8.11
CA SER A 367 -12.95 -5.59 -8.52
C SER A 367 -13.35 -6.79 -7.64
N LEU A 368 -12.39 -7.64 -7.25
CA LEU A 368 -12.66 -8.76 -6.34
C LEU A 368 -13.07 -8.27 -4.94
N ILE A 369 -12.39 -7.24 -4.43
CA ILE A 369 -12.72 -6.61 -3.15
C ILE A 369 -14.11 -5.98 -3.20
N GLU A 370 -14.42 -5.23 -4.25
CA GLU A 370 -15.72 -4.58 -4.45
C GLU A 370 -16.85 -5.61 -4.51
N GLN A 371 -16.70 -6.68 -5.29
CA GLN A 371 -17.67 -7.77 -5.34
C GLN A 371 -17.86 -8.45 -3.98
N ALA A 372 -16.79 -8.62 -3.20
CA ALA A 372 -16.90 -9.17 -1.85
C ALA A 372 -17.67 -8.22 -0.91
N VAL A 373 -17.44 -6.90 -1.04
CA VAL A 373 -18.17 -5.86 -0.30
C VAL A 373 -19.65 -5.82 -0.70
N GLU A 374 -19.98 -5.99 -1.98
CA GLU A 374 -21.37 -6.08 -2.44
C GLU A 374 -22.11 -7.26 -1.81
N VAL A 375 -21.49 -8.45 -1.81
CA VAL A 375 -22.07 -9.64 -1.17
C VAL A 375 -22.21 -9.44 0.33
N LYS A 376 -21.22 -8.82 0.99
CA LYS A 376 -21.30 -8.45 2.41
C LYS A 376 -22.47 -7.50 2.67
N ASN A 377 -22.63 -6.46 1.87
CA ASN A 377 -23.72 -5.49 2.00
C ASN A 377 -25.09 -6.15 1.79
N PHE A 378 -25.19 -7.11 0.88
CA PHE A 378 -26.38 -7.92 0.69
C PHE A 378 -26.71 -8.78 1.92
N LEU A 379 -25.71 -9.47 2.49
CA LEU A 379 -25.85 -10.25 3.72
C LEU A 379 -26.27 -9.37 4.91
N ILE A 380 -25.70 -8.17 5.02
CA ILE A 380 -26.07 -7.17 6.03
C ILE A 380 -27.56 -6.83 5.89
N ARG A 381 -27.98 -6.34 4.72
CA ARG A 381 -29.36 -5.88 4.48
C ARG A 381 -30.40 -6.97 4.77
N SER A 382 -30.08 -8.21 4.42
CA SER A 382 -30.95 -9.38 4.67
C SER A 382 -31.12 -9.71 6.16
N ASN A 383 -30.18 -9.29 7.01
CA ASN A 383 -30.14 -9.64 8.44
C ASN A 383 -30.41 -8.46 9.39
N LEU A 384 -30.54 -7.22 8.91
CA LEU A 384 -30.83 -6.06 9.77
C LEU A 384 -32.13 -6.21 10.59
N ARG A 385 -33.12 -6.94 10.06
CA ARG A 385 -34.38 -7.25 10.77
C ARG A 385 -34.16 -8.06 12.05
N LEU A 386 -33.13 -8.91 12.09
CA LEU A 386 -32.77 -9.68 13.27
C LEU A 386 -32.32 -8.74 14.39
N VAL A 387 -31.47 -7.75 14.08
CA VAL A 387 -30.97 -6.76 15.04
C VAL A 387 -32.12 -5.99 15.67
N VAL A 388 -33.07 -5.51 14.86
CA VAL A 388 -34.28 -4.80 15.31
C VAL A 388 -35.09 -5.67 16.30
N SER A 389 -35.25 -6.97 16.00
CA SER A 389 -35.99 -7.89 16.87
C SER A 389 -35.30 -8.15 18.22
N ILE A 390 -33.96 -8.25 18.22
CA ILE A 390 -33.17 -8.45 19.44
C ILE A 390 -33.14 -7.17 20.26
N ALA A 391 -32.87 -6.03 19.63
CA ALA A 391 -32.88 -4.71 20.27
C ALA A 391 -34.23 -4.46 20.97
N LYS A 392 -35.35 -4.69 20.28
CA LYS A 392 -36.69 -4.49 20.88
C LYS A 392 -36.91 -5.31 22.17
N ARG A 393 -36.33 -6.51 22.29
CA ARG A 393 -36.44 -7.37 23.48
C ARG A 393 -35.57 -6.89 24.66
N HIS A 394 -34.47 -6.19 24.38
CA HIS A 394 -33.51 -5.71 25.38
C HIS A 394 -33.64 -4.22 25.70
N MET A 395 -34.71 -3.57 25.22
CA MET A 395 -34.98 -2.17 25.48
C MET A 395 -35.44 -1.96 26.92
N THR A 396 -34.83 -0.99 27.60
CA THR A 396 -35.31 -0.49 28.89
C THR A 396 -36.11 0.80 28.63
N PRO A 397 -37.02 1.21 29.53
CA PRO A 397 -37.81 2.43 29.35
C PRO A 397 -36.96 3.71 29.16
N THR A 398 -35.70 3.68 29.62
CA THR A 398 -34.76 4.80 29.56
C THR A 398 -33.78 4.70 28.39
N SER A 399 -33.69 3.57 27.66
CA SER A 399 -32.71 3.40 26.58
C SER A 399 -33.19 3.93 25.24
N ASN A 400 -32.27 4.52 24.47
CA ASN A 400 -32.57 4.99 23.13
C ASN A 400 -32.56 3.81 22.15
N PHE A 401 -33.72 3.51 21.56
CA PHE A 401 -33.88 2.42 20.61
C PHE A 401 -32.90 2.49 19.44
N PHE A 402 -32.63 3.68 18.90
CA PHE A 402 -31.74 3.85 17.75
C PHE A 402 -30.27 3.58 18.09
N GLU A 403 -29.84 3.96 19.29
CA GLU A 403 -28.47 3.68 19.77
C GLU A 403 -28.27 2.17 19.91
N MET A 404 -29.24 1.48 20.52
CA MET A 404 -29.18 0.03 20.66
C MET A 404 -29.18 -0.67 19.30
N VAL A 405 -30.06 -0.28 18.36
CA VAL A 405 -30.04 -0.84 17.00
C VAL A 405 -28.69 -0.58 16.31
N SER A 406 -28.12 0.61 16.47
CA SER A 406 -26.82 0.97 15.87
C SER A 406 -25.68 0.13 16.45
N ASP A 407 -25.64 -0.05 17.77
CA ASP A 407 -24.66 -0.89 18.46
C ASP A 407 -24.81 -2.38 18.07
N GLY A 408 -26.05 -2.84 17.92
CA GLY A 408 -26.36 -4.17 17.40
C GLY A 408 -25.91 -4.37 15.95
N ASN A 409 -26.08 -3.35 15.10
CA ASN A 409 -25.64 -3.39 13.71
C ASN A 409 -24.11 -3.51 13.61
N MET A 410 -23.36 -2.82 14.48
CA MET A 410 -21.90 -2.97 14.54
C MET A 410 -21.47 -4.39 14.90
N SER A 411 -22.21 -5.03 15.81
CA SER A 411 -21.98 -6.44 16.16
C SER A 411 -22.35 -7.39 15.02
N LEU A 412 -23.42 -7.10 14.28
CA LEU A 412 -23.81 -7.84 13.09
C LEU A 412 -22.72 -7.78 12.02
N PHE A 413 -22.14 -6.61 11.76
CA PHE A 413 -21.08 -6.44 10.74
C PHE A 413 -19.87 -7.31 11.06
N ARG A 414 -19.42 -7.30 12.32
CA ARG A 414 -18.31 -8.15 12.80
C ARG A 414 -18.68 -9.64 12.75
N ALA A 415 -19.93 -9.98 13.05
CA ALA A 415 -20.40 -11.36 13.00
C ALA A 415 -20.39 -11.90 11.56
N ILE A 416 -20.77 -11.09 10.57
CA ILE A 416 -20.72 -11.48 9.14
C ILE A 416 -19.28 -11.75 8.70
N GLU A 417 -18.32 -10.93 9.13
CA GLU A 417 -16.90 -11.12 8.79
C GLU A 417 -16.30 -12.39 9.39
N LYS A 418 -16.76 -12.80 10.57
CA LYS A 418 -16.20 -13.94 11.33
C LYS A 418 -17.04 -15.21 11.25
N PHE A 419 -18.15 -15.19 10.51
CA PHE A 419 -19.04 -16.33 10.43
C PHE A 419 -18.43 -17.44 9.58
N ASP A 420 -18.39 -18.63 10.16
CA ASP A 420 -17.89 -19.83 9.51
C ASP A 420 -19.06 -20.64 8.95
N TYR A 421 -19.21 -20.62 7.62
CA TYR A 421 -20.28 -21.33 6.92
C TYR A 421 -20.05 -22.85 6.87
N THR A 422 -18.83 -23.34 7.08
CA THR A 422 -18.49 -24.78 7.00
C THR A 422 -19.10 -25.57 8.16
N LYS A 423 -19.35 -24.90 9.29
CA LYS A 423 -19.96 -25.50 10.49
C LYS A 423 -21.44 -25.85 10.32
N GLY A 424 -22.08 -25.43 9.23
CA GLY A 424 -23.47 -25.77 8.90
C GLY A 424 -24.53 -25.16 9.83
N ASN A 425 -24.16 -24.32 10.80
CA ASN A 425 -25.11 -23.62 11.66
C ASN A 425 -25.81 -22.48 10.91
N LYS A 426 -27.04 -22.14 11.32
CA LYS A 426 -27.73 -20.96 10.76
C LYS A 426 -27.04 -19.68 11.23
N PHE A 427 -26.88 -18.70 10.33
CA PHE A 427 -26.20 -17.44 10.67
C PHE A 427 -26.88 -16.71 11.82
N SER A 428 -28.22 -16.75 11.88
CA SER A 428 -29.00 -16.11 12.95
C SER A 428 -28.58 -16.57 14.36
N THR A 429 -28.18 -17.83 14.53
CA THR A 429 -27.77 -18.37 15.84
C THR A 429 -26.48 -17.71 16.31
N TYR A 430 -25.48 -17.63 15.42
CA TYR A 430 -24.20 -16.99 15.71
C TYR A 430 -24.35 -15.47 15.90
N ALA A 431 -25.09 -14.82 15.00
CA ALA A 431 -25.33 -13.37 15.06
C ALA A 431 -26.04 -12.96 16.36
N THR A 432 -27.04 -13.75 16.80
CA THR A 432 -27.77 -13.48 18.04
C THR A 432 -26.84 -13.49 19.24
N TRP A 433 -25.94 -14.48 19.34
CA TRP A 433 -24.95 -14.52 20.43
C TRP A 433 -23.98 -13.35 20.37
N ALA A 434 -23.49 -12.98 19.17
CA ALA A 434 -22.58 -11.85 19.00
C ALA A 434 -23.21 -10.52 19.43
N ILE A 435 -24.47 -10.28 19.04
CA ILE A 435 -25.24 -9.08 19.42
C ILE A 435 -25.50 -9.06 20.93
N MET A 436 -26.01 -10.15 21.49
CA MET A 436 -26.29 -10.22 22.94
C MET A 436 -25.02 -10.05 23.78
N LYS A 437 -23.89 -10.62 23.35
CA LYS A 437 -22.60 -10.44 24.03
C LYS A 437 -22.12 -8.99 24.01
N ASN A 438 -22.39 -8.25 22.94
CA ASN A 438 -22.06 -6.84 22.87
C ASN A 438 -22.98 -6.01 23.79
N TYR A 439 -24.29 -6.24 23.75
CA TYR A 439 -25.25 -5.58 24.64
C TYR A 439 -24.97 -5.83 26.12
N ALA A 440 -24.57 -7.05 26.48
CA ALA A 440 -24.15 -7.36 27.85
C ALA A 440 -22.95 -6.53 28.33
N ARG A 441 -22.18 -5.92 27.41
CA ARG A 441 -21.05 -5.02 27.72
C ARG A 441 -21.42 -3.54 27.59
N SER A 442 -22.13 -3.16 26.52
CA SER A 442 -22.45 -1.76 26.24
C SER A 442 -23.51 -1.20 27.18
N ILE A 443 -24.58 -1.96 27.46
CA ILE A 443 -25.70 -1.49 28.30
C ILE A 443 -25.23 -1.11 29.72
N PRO A 444 -24.47 -1.94 30.47
CA PRO A 444 -24.01 -1.55 31.80
C PRO A 444 -23.05 -0.35 31.77
N THR A 445 -22.21 -0.26 30.75
CA THR A 445 -21.25 0.84 30.58
C THR A 445 -21.99 2.16 30.34
N GLU A 446 -23.02 2.14 29.49
CA GLU A 446 -23.86 3.29 29.20
C GLU A 446 -24.66 3.73 30.44
N LEU A 447 -25.25 2.79 31.17
CA LEU A 447 -25.95 3.08 32.42
C LEU A 447 -25.01 3.73 33.44
N THR A 448 -23.81 3.15 33.65
CA THR A 448 -22.80 3.71 34.54
C THR A 448 -22.39 5.12 34.10
N ARG A 449 -22.21 5.34 32.79
CA ARG A 449 -21.87 6.67 32.25
C ARG A 449 -23.00 7.65 32.51
N ARG A 450 -24.25 7.27 32.23
CA ARG A 450 -25.43 8.10 32.49
C ARG A 450 -25.58 8.42 33.99
N ASP A 451 -25.39 7.44 34.87
CA ASP A 451 -25.43 7.64 36.32
C ASP A 451 -24.34 8.61 36.79
N ARG A 452 -23.13 8.53 36.23
CA ARG A 452 -22.04 9.49 36.54
C ARG A 452 -22.32 10.91 36.07
N PHE A 453 -22.99 11.07 34.94
CA PHE A 453 -23.28 12.37 34.33
C PHE A 453 -24.74 12.80 34.54
N ARG A 454 -25.44 12.17 35.48
CA ARG A 454 -26.79 12.56 35.86
C ARG A 454 -26.69 13.87 36.64
N THR A 455 -26.75 14.99 35.92
CA THR A 455 -26.91 16.31 36.53
C THR A 455 -28.33 16.40 37.10
N GLY A 456 -28.43 16.23 38.41
CA GLY A 456 -29.62 16.59 39.18
C GLY A 456 -30.75 15.56 39.16
N SER A 457 -30.97 14.94 40.31
CA SER A 457 -32.33 14.84 40.83
C SER A 457 -32.84 16.26 41.10
N ASP A 458 -33.21 16.99 40.04
CA ASP A 458 -33.72 18.37 40.13
C ASP A 458 -34.86 18.49 41.15
N GLU A 459 -35.68 17.44 41.25
CA GLU A 459 -36.76 17.39 42.23
C GLU A 459 -36.23 17.33 43.68
N VAL A 460 -35.21 16.53 43.98
CA VAL A 460 -34.68 16.41 45.35
C VAL A 460 -33.99 17.70 45.81
N LEU A 461 -33.31 18.39 44.89
CA LEU A 461 -32.70 19.70 45.15
C LEU A 461 -33.74 20.81 45.35
N MET A 462 -34.90 20.72 44.69
CA MET A 462 -36.01 21.66 44.91
C MET A 462 -36.77 21.42 46.22
N PHE A 463 -36.78 20.18 46.74
CA PHE A 463 -37.47 19.84 48.00
C PHE A 463 -36.58 19.88 49.24
N SER A 464 -35.25 19.89 49.11
CA SER A 464 -34.35 20.12 50.24
C SER A 464 -34.36 21.62 50.60
N THR A 465 -35.12 22.01 51.62
CA THR A 465 -34.97 23.31 52.27
C THR A 465 -33.56 23.40 52.85
N GLU A 466 -32.79 24.42 52.49
CA GLU A 466 -31.51 24.72 53.15
C GLU A 466 -31.79 25.05 54.63
N GLU A 467 -31.53 24.11 55.53
CA GLU A 467 -31.44 24.37 56.99
C GLU A 467 -30.09 25.01 57.35
N ARG A 468 -29.57 25.91 56.52
CA ARG A 468 -28.47 26.77 56.96
C ARG A 468 -29.11 27.90 57.74
N GLY A 469 -29.02 27.82 59.08
CA GLY A 469 -29.27 28.97 59.94
C GLY A 469 -28.53 30.20 59.38
N SER A 470 -29.08 31.39 59.62
CA SER A 470 -28.45 32.62 59.17
C SER A 470 -27.02 32.65 59.71
N GLN A 471 -26.03 32.54 58.83
CA GLN A 471 -24.62 32.51 59.21
C GLN A 471 -24.23 33.75 60.06
N TYR A 472 -24.97 34.85 59.87
CA TYR A 472 -24.88 36.06 60.68
C TYR A 472 -25.41 35.90 62.12
N GLU A 473 -26.48 35.14 62.34
CA GLU A 473 -27.01 34.86 63.67
C GLU A 473 -26.04 33.97 64.46
N ASP A 474 -25.48 32.94 63.82
CA ASP A 474 -24.48 32.07 64.45
C ASP A 474 -23.19 32.82 64.80
N GLU A 475 -22.69 33.68 63.90
CA GLU A 475 -21.52 34.52 64.18
C GLU A 475 -21.78 35.53 65.30
N SER A 476 -22.96 36.15 65.32
CA SER A 476 -23.36 37.08 66.39
C SER A 476 -23.48 36.38 67.74
N ASN A 477 -24.13 35.22 67.79
CA ASN A 477 -24.28 34.42 69.00
C ASN A 477 -22.91 33.98 69.54
N ASN A 478 -22.02 33.47 68.67
CA ASN A 478 -20.68 33.06 69.06
C ASN A 478 -19.84 34.25 69.59
N ALA A 479 -19.96 35.43 68.98
CA ALA A 479 -19.29 36.63 69.47
C ALA A 479 -19.78 37.05 70.87
N GLN A 480 -21.10 37.00 71.11
CA GLN A 480 -21.69 37.30 72.42
C GLN A 480 -21.28 36.26 73.47
N GLN A 481 -21.33 34.96 73.14
CA GLN A 481 -20.87 33.87 73.99
C GLN A 481 -19.39 34.04 74.37
N HIS A 482 -18.52 34.38 73.42
CA HIS A 482 -17.09 34.60 73.69
C HIS A 482 -16.84 35.76 74.65
N GLN A 483 -17.52 36.89 74.46
CA GLN A 483 -17.43 38.04 75.36
C GLN A 483 -17.87 37.68 76.79
N MET A 484 -18.96 36.94 76.92
CA MET A 484 -19.50 36.50 78.19
C MET A 484 -18.53 35.55 78.91
N ILE A 485 -17.97 34.56 78.22
CA ILE A 485 -16.95 33.66 78.77
C ILE A 485 -15.75 34.48 79.29
N MET A 486 -15.27 35.46 78.51
CA MET A 486 -14.15 36.30 78.92
C MET A 486 -14.47 37.11 80.19
N SER A 487 -15.69 37.66 80.32
CA SER A 487 -16.09 38.38 81.55
C SER A 487 -16.13 37.50 82.79
N ILE A 488 -16.53 36.22 82.67
CA ILE A 488 -16.52 35.27 83.79
C ILE A 488 -15.08 34.93 84.18
N LEU A 489 -14.21 34.73 83.18
CA LEU A 489 -12.80 34.42 83.41
C LEU A 489 -12.05 35.56 84.09
N ASP A 490 -12.45 36.83 83.87
CA ASP A 490 -11.87 37.99 84.53
C ASP A 490 -12.16 38.06 86.05
N GLN A 491 -13.18 37.33 86.53
CA GLN A 491 -13.45 37.21 87.98
C GLN A 491 -12.58 36.14 88.67
N LEU A 492 -11.89 35.29 87.90
CA LEU A 492 -10.98 34.30 88.45
C LEU A 492 -9.63 34.94 88.81
N ASP A 493 -8.88 34.25 89.67
CA ASP A 493 -7.49 34.63 89.92
C ASP A 493 -6.67 34.53 88.62
N GLU A 494 -5.67 35.40 88.45
CA GLU A 494 -4.90 35.53 87.19
C GLU A 494 -4.30 34.18 86.75
N ARG A 495 -3.85 33.39 87.73
CA ARG A 495 -3.29 32.06 87.50
C ARG A 495 -4.35 31.05 87.06
N GLU A 496 -5.56 31.11 87.63
CA GLU A 496 -6.69 30.24 87.25
C GLU A 496 -7.17 30.59 85.84
N ARG A 497 -7.33 31.88 85.54
CA ARG A 497 -7.68 32.41 84.21
C ARG A 497 -6.70 31.94 83.14
N ASN A 498 -5.40 32.14 83.34
CA ASN A 498 -4.37 31.75 82.37
C ASN A 498 -4.34 30.23 82.12
N ILE A 499 -4.57 29.40 83.15
CA ILE A 499 -4.67 27.95 82.99
C ILE A 499 -5.88 27.58 82.12
N ILE A 500 -7.05 28.16 82.38
CA ILE A 500 -8.27 27.87 81.61
C ILE A 500 -8.14 28.37 80.17
N MET A 501 -7.59 29.57 79.94
CA MET A 501 -7.39 30.13 78.60
C MET A 501 -6.53 29.21 77.73
N HIS A 502 -5.37 28.76 78.23
CA HIS A 502 -4.49 27.85 77.46
C HIS A 502 -5.06 26.44 77.35
N ARG A 503 -5.71 25.93 78.41
CA ARG A 503 -6.26 24.58 78.41
C ARG A 503 -7.35 24.39 77.37
N TYR A 504 -8.18 25.41 77.17
CA TYR A 504 -9.32 25.37 76.25
C TYR A 504 -9.10 26.18 74.96
N GLY A 505 -7.94 26.82 74.78
CA GLY A 505 -7.61 27.59 73.57
C GLY A 505 -8.55 28.78 73.35
N LEU A 506 -8.92 29.48 74.43
CA LEU A 506 -9.94 30.56 74.37
C LEU A 506 -9.39 31.88 73.80
N GLU A 507 -8.07 31.98 73.66
CA GLU A 507 -7.41 33.12 73.03
C GLU A 507 -7.42 32.96 71.50
N ARG A 508 -7.68 34.06 70.78
CA ARG A 508 -7.83 34.04 69.32
C ARG A 508 -6.59 33.44 68.66
N GLY A 509 -6.78 32.33 67.93
CA GLY A 509 -5.71 31.67 67.18
C GLY A 509 -4.86 30.71 68.00
N THR A 510 -5.26 30.36 69.23
CA THR A 510 -4.57 29.36 70.06
C THR A 510 -5.31 28.02 70.03
N GLU A 511 -4.58 26.92 69.92
CA GLU A 511 -5.14 25.57 70.06
C GLU A 511 -5.21 25.16 71.55
N PRO A 512 -6.19 24.33 71.96
CA PRO A 512 -6.25 23.80 73.32
C PRO A 512 -5.01 22.99 73.70
N GLU A 513 -4.39 23.31 74.82
CA GLU A 513 -3.18 22.63 75.29
C GLU A 513 -3.47 21.51 76.30
N THR A 514 -2.60 20.51 76.35
CA THR A 514 -2.67 19.44 77.34
C THR A 514 -2.26 19.93 78.74
N LEU A 515 -2.75 19.27 79.81
CA LEU A 515 -2.36 19.59 81.20
C LEU A 515 -0.85 19.57 81.43
N GLU A 516 -0.12 18.75 80.67
CA GLU A 516 1.33 18.66 80.73
C GLU A 516 2.01 19.87 80.07
N GLN A 517 1.54 20.29 78.91
CA GLN A 517 2.02 21.50 78.22
C GLN A 517 1.76 22.76 79.06
N VAL A 518 0.55 22.91 79.61
CA VAL A 518 0.20 24.02 80.51
C VAL A 518 1.06 23.96 81.79
N GLY A 519 1.33 22.74 82.30
CA GLY A 519 2.19 22.53 83.46
C GLY A 519 3.62 23.00 83.21
N THR A 520 4.20 22.61 82.07
CA THR A 520 5.53 23.03 81.64
C THR A 520 5.62 24.55 81.50
N ARG A 521 4.60 25.20 80.92
CA ARG A 521 4.59 26.67 80.79
C ARG A 521 4.48 27.39 82.14
N MET A 522 3.65 26.88 83.05
CA MET A 522 3.39 27.49 84.35
C MET A 522 4.37 27.06 85.45
N GLY A 523 5.39 26.27 85.10
CA GLY A 523 6.42 25.78 86.02
C GLY A 523 5.89 24.87 87.14
N VAL A 524 4.81 24.11 86.88
CA VAL A 524 4.17 23.22 87.87
C VAL A 524 3.86 21.84 87.30
N THR A 525 3.68 20.86 88.19
CA THR A 525 3.35 19.50 87.78
C THR A 525 1.96 19.42 87.12
N LYS A 526 1.78 18.46 86.21
CA LYS A 526 0.51 18.15 85.55
C LYS A 526 -0.66 17.99 86.54
N GLU A 527 -0.43 17.28 87.65
CA GLU A 527 -1.45 17.08 88.68
C GLU A 527 -1.81 18.39 89.39
N ARG A 528 -0.85 19.31 89.54
CA ARG A 528 -1.14 20.64 90.10
C ARG A 528 -2.02 21.47 89.17
N ILE A 529 -1.79 21.43 87.86
CA ILE A 529 -2.68 22.07 86.87
C ILE A 529 -4.09 21.50 86.96
N ARG A 530 -4.24 20.17 86.99
CA ARG A 530 -5.55 19.50 87.10
C ARG A 530 -6.32 19.94 88.35
N GLN A 531 -5.63 20.07 89.49
CA GLN A 531 -6.24 20.55 90.73
C GLN A 531 -6.71 22.00 90.62
N ILE A 532 -5.91 22.88 89.99
CA ILE A 532 -6.28 24.28 89.80
C ILE A 532 -7.43 24.40 88.80
N GLU A 533 -7.38 23.68 87.68
CA GLU A 533 -8.47 23.60 86.70
C GLU A 533 -9.78 23.15 87.35
N THR A 534 -9.76 22.10 88.18
CA THR A 534 -10.97 21.61 88.87
C THR A 534 -11.56 22.69 89.78
N ARG A 535 -10.71 23.43 90.50
CA ARG A 535 -11.16 24.53 91.39
C ARG A 535 -11.68 25.72 90.58
N ALA A 536 -10.99 26.11 89.52
CA ALA A 536 -11.40 27.18 88.62
C ALA A 536 -12.77 26.85 87.98
N MET A 537 -12.97 25.62 87.48
CA MET A 537 -14.26 25.19 86.93
C MET A 537 -15.40 25.20 87.96
N GLN A 538 -15.12 24.86 89.22
CA GLN A 538 -16.11 24.99 90.30
C GLN A 538 -16.47 26.45 90.59
N LYS A 539 -15.49 27.37 90.52
CA LYS A 539 -15.73 28.81 90.66
C LYS A 539 -16.55 29.36 89.49
N ILE A 540 -16.15 29.03 88.25
CA ILE A 540 -16.90 29.40 87.03
C ILE A 540 -18.36 28.96 87.14
N ARG A 541 -18.62 27.72 87.59
CA ARG A 541 -19.99 27.23 87.79
C ARG A 541 -20.77 28.00 88.84
N ARG A 542 -20.13 28.46 89.92
CA ARG A 542 -20.80 29.28 90.94
C ARG A 542 -21.12 30.66 90.40
N ILE A 543 -20.15 31.33 89.77
CA ILE A 543 -20.33 32.64 89.14
C ILE A 543 -21.48 32.58 88.12
N ALA A 544 -21.51 31.53 87.29
CA ALA A 544 -22.56 31.39 86.29
C ALA A 544 -23.98 31.24 86.87
N VAL A 545 -24.11 30.61 88.04
CA VAL A 545 -25.40 30.47 88.74
C VAL A 545 -25.75 31.76 89.47
N ASP A 546 -24.79 32.41 90.13
CA ASP A 546 -25.01 33.64 90.89
C ASP A 546 -25.39 34.82 89.97
N ASP A 547 -24.78 34.92 88.79
CA ASP A 547 -25.02 35.98 87.81
C ASP A 547 -26.25 35.71 86.89
N ASN A 548 -26.96 34.59 87.10
CA ASN A 548 -28.14 34.15 86.32
C ASN A 548 -27.97 34.36 84.80
N LEU A 549 -26.87 33.83 84.27
CA LEU A 549 -26.39 34.08 82.93
C LEU A 549 -27.26 33.43 81.85
N ASP A 550 -27.88 34.26 81.01
CA ASP A 550 -28.58 33.84 79.80
C ASP A 550 -27.60 33.76 78.62
N ILE A 551 -27.34 32.56 78.09
CA ILE A 551 -26.32 32.32 77.06
C ILE A 551 -26.98 32.33 75.67
N PRO A 552 -26.72 33.34 74.82
CA PRO A 552 -27.38 33.45 73.51
C PRO A 552 -27.13 32.22 72.63
N GLY A 553 -28.17 31.66 72.02
CA GLY A 553 -28.06 30.49 71.13
C GLY A 553 -27.94 29.13 71.82
N LEU A 554 -28.11 29.07 73.14
CA LEU A 554 -28.28 27.84 73.92
C LEU A 554 -29.61 27.90 74.67
N GLU A 555 -30.72 27.64 73.96
CA GLU A 555 -32.03 27.35 74.59
C GLU A 555 -32.10 25.93 75.16
#